data_AF-A0A834HF53-F1
#
_entry.id   AF-A0A834HF53-F1
#
_cell.length_a   1.000
_cell.length_b   1.000
_cell.length_c   1.000
_cell.angle_alpha   90.00
_cell.angle_beta   90.00
_cell.angle_gamma   90.00
#
_symmetry.space_group_name_H-M   'P 1'
#
loop_
_entity.id
_entity.type
_entity.pdbx_description
1 polymer ?
#
loop_
_entity_poly.entity_id
_entity_poly.type
_entity_poly.pdbx_seq_one_letter_code
_entity_poly.pdbx_strand_id
1 'polypeptide(L)'
;MGGNIPSPRRLEAFQEMLSSCGLVDLEFKGPRFTWQNNKVGGELIMERIDMAFANAKWREVHEQAMVLVEAAIGNCKPVIMEAWAQQYAGTQMERICKKLRGCKEKLKLWHHQHFGDQRLQIAILKDQLADFQKKLDLGFDSEAIA
;
A
#
# COMPACT_ATOMS: atom_id res chain seq x y z
N MET A 1 3.17 -21.81 5.54
CA MET A 1 3.58 -20.75 6.48
C MET A 1 4.84 -21.24 7.16
N GLY A 2 5.91 -20.45 7.10
CA GLY A 2 7.22 -20.75 7.69
C GLY A 2 7.78 -19.49 8.32
N GLY A 3 9.05 -19.49 8.70
CA GLY A 3 9.68 -18.37 9.42
C GLY A 3 10.01 -18.73 10.87
N ASN A 4 10.75 -17.86 11.54
CA ASN A 4 11.06 -18.05 12.96
C ASN A 4 9.78 -17.85 13.78
N ILE A 5 9.44 -18.83 14.62
CA ILE A 5 8.33 -18.71 15.56
C ILE A 5 8.60 -17.46 16.43
N PRO A 6 7.71 -16.45 16.40
CA PRO A 6 7.88 -15.29 17.26
C PRO A 6 7.91 -15.74 18.73
N SER A 7 8.81 -15.17 19.52
CA SER A 7 8.85 -15.42 20.96
C SER A 7 7.45 -15.20 21.56
N PRO A 8 6.87 -16.20 22.26
CA PRO A 8 5.54 -16.09 22.85
C PRO A 8 5.42 -14.85 23.73
N ARG A 9 6.43 -14.60 24.56
CA ARG A 9 6.52 -13.41 25.42
C ARG A 9 6.43 -12.09 24.65
N ARG A 10 7.03 -12.01 23.46
CA ARG A 10 6.95 -10.78 22.63
C ARG A 10 5.56 -10.61 22.02
N LEU A 11 4.94 -11.71 21.62
CA LEU A 11 3.58 -11.69 21.08
C LEU A 11 2.57 -11.29 22.15
N GLU A 12 2.69 -11.86 23.35
CA GLU A 12 1.88 -11.52 24.52
C GLU A 12 2.04 -10.04 24.88
N ALA A 13 3.27 -9.54 25.04
CA ALA A 13 3.50 -8.12 25.35
C ALA A 13 2.92 -7.17 24.29
N PHE A 14 2.96 -7.56 23.01
CA PHE A 14 2.35 -6.77 21.94
C PHE A 14 0.81 -6.80 22.02
N GLN A 15 0.21 -7.96 22.28
CA GLN A 15 -1.23 -8.11 22.48
C GLN A 15 -1.74 -7.36 23.70
N GLU A 16 -1.00 -7.39 24.81
CA GLU A 16 -1.29 -6.61 26.01
C GLU A 16 -1.23 -5.11 25.74
N MET A 17 -0.22 -4.66 25.00
CA MET A 17 -0.12 -3.26 24.57
C MET A 17 -1.35 -2.83 23.75
N LEU A 18 -1.71 -3.60 22.71
CA LEU A 18 -2.91 -3.30 21.90
C LEU A 18 -4.17 -3.24 22.76
N SER A 19 -4.33 -4.21 23.67
CA SER A 19 -5.47 -4.28 24.58
C SER A 19 -5.52 -3.09 25.54
N SER A 20 -4.39 -2.71 26.14
CA SER A 20 -4.31 -1.56 27.05
C SER A 20 -4.58 -0.22 26.35
N CYS A 21 -4.27 -0.13 25.05
CA CYS A 21 -4.59 1.03 24.23
C CYS A 21 -6.03 0.98 23.66
N GLY A 22 -6.78 -0.10 23.89
CA GLY A 22 -8.12 -0.30 23.34
C GLY A 22 -8.14 -0.39 21.82
N LEU A 23 -7.04 -0.91 21.23
CA LEU A 23 -6.84 -0.99 19.79
C LEU A 23 -7.27 -2.37 19.26
N VAL A 24 -8.05 -2.37 18.17
CA VAL A 24 -8.48 -3.57 17.46
C VAL A 24 -7.96 -3.55 16.02
N ASP A 25 -7.56 -4.71 15.48
CA ASP A 25 -7.15 -4.82 14.07
C ASP A 25 -8.35 -4.49 13.18
N LEU A 26 -8.10 -3.66 12.17
CA LEU A 26 -9.09 -3.35 11.15
C LEU A 26 -9.18 -4.51 10.16
N GLU A 27 -10.40 -4.83 9.75
CA GLU A 27 -10.65 -5.75 8.65
C GLU A 27 -9.95 -5.25 7.38
N PHE A 28 -9.55 -6.17 6.51
CA PHE A 28 -8.85 -5.84 5.28
C PHE A 28 -9.48 -6.49 4.05
N LYS A 29 -9.33 -5.82 2.91
CA LYS A 29 -9.68 -6.33 1.59
C LYS A 29 -8.42 -6.41 0.74
N GLY A 30 -8.15 -7.58 0.15
CA GLY A 30 -6.96 -7.81 -0.69
C GLY A 30 -6.21 -9.09 -0.36
N PRO A 31 -4.94 -9.22 -0.79
CA PRO A 31 -4.11 -10.38 -0.46
C PRO A 31 -3.93 -10.56 1.06
N ARG A 32 -4.01 -11.82 1.50
CA ARG A 32 -3.84 -12.18 2.92
C ARG A 32 -2.44 -11.89 3.47
N PHE A 33 -1.42 -11.92 2.61
CA PHE A 33 -0.03 -11.70 2.98
C PHE A 33 0.48 -10.44 2.29
N THR A 34 1.23 -9.62 3.02
CA THR A 34 1.77 -8.35 2.52
C THR A 34 3.28 -8.41 2.27
N TRP A 35 3.92 -9.49 2.74
CA TRP A 35 5.34 -9.73 2.56
C TRP A 35 5.64 -11.18 2.19
N GLN A 36 6.70 -11.37 1.40
CA GLN A 36 7.26 -12.68 1.10
C GLN A 36 8.79 -12.62 1.03
N ASN A 37 9.44 -13.74 1.34
CA ASN A 37 10.90 -13.85 1.31
C ASN A 37 11.51 -14.00 -0.10
N ASN A 38 10.73 -13.79 -1.18
CA ASN A 38 11.13 -13.96 -2.58
C ASN A 38 11.64 -15.37 -2.96
N LYS A 39 11.43 -16.39 -2.12
CA LYS A 39 11.73 -17.79 -2.46
C LYS A 39 10.53 -18.48 -3.09
N VAL A 40 10.73 -19.69 -3.61
CA VAL A 40 9.69 -20.50 -4.25
C VAL A 40 9.61 -21.89 -3.61
N GLY A 41 8.49 -22.58 -3.84
CA GLY A 41 8.30 -23.96 -3.35
C GLY A 41 8.30 -24.07 -1.82
N GLY A 42 8.91 -25.12 -1.29
CA GLY A 42 8.94 -25.41 0.14
C GLY A 42 9.66 -24.38 1.01
N GLU A 43 10.44 -23.48 0.40
CA GLU A 43 11.13 -22.41 1.11
C GLU A 43 10.36 -21.08 1.11
N LEU A 44 9.21 -21.00 0.43
CA LEU A 44 8.39 -19.80 0.38
C LEU A 44 7.81 -19.50 1.77
N ILE A 45 8.16 -18.33 2.29
CA ILE A 45 7.60 -17.77 3.52
C ILE A 45 6.82 -16.51 3.14
N MET A 46 5.57 -16.45 3.60
CA MET A 46 4.68 -15.31 3.41
C MET A 46 4.09 -14.91 4.76
N GLU A 47 4.08 -13.61 5.04
CA GLU A 47 3.59 -13.02 6.29
C GLU A 47 2.74 -11.78 6.01
N ARG A 48 1.80 -11.46 6.91
CA ARG A 48 1.07 -10.19 6.91
C ARG A 48 1.75 -9.27 7.92
N ILE A 49 2.51 -8.31 7.42
CA ILE A 49 3.25 -7.35 8.28
C ILE A 49 2.62 -5.96 8.28
N ASP A 50 1.78 -5.66 7.29
CA ASP A 50 1.05 -4.40 7.19
C ASP A 50 -0.35 -4.59 7.78
N MET A 51 -0.51 -4.14 9.03
CA MET A 51 -1.77 -4.17 9.80
C MET A 51 -2.10 -2.75 10.25
N ALA A 52 -3.39 -2.44 10.42
CA ALA A 52 -3.82 -1.14 10.93
C ALA A 52 -4.79 -1.37 12.08
N PHE A 53 -4.63 -0.59 13.14
CA PHE A 53 -5.44 -0.73 14.35
C PHE A 53 -6.20 0.55 14.64
N ALA A 54 -7.41 0.43 15.17
CA ALA A 54 -8.24 1.56 15.57
C ALA A 54 -8.81 1.35 16.97
N ASN A 55 -9.08 2.44 17.67
CA ASN A 55 -9.81 2.39 18.93
C ASN A 55 -11.32 2.47 18.70
N ALA A 56 -12.09 2.16 19.76
CA ALA A 56 -13.55 2.16 19.72
C ALA A 56 -14.14 3.49 19.23
N LYS A 57 -13.63 4.62 19.74
CA LYS A 57 -14.10 5.96 19.36
C LYS A 57 -13.96 6.23 17.86
N TRP A 58 -12.88 5.78 17.23
CA TRP A 58 -12.71 5.91 15.79
C TRP A 58 -13.66 4.99 15.02
N ARG A 59 -13.86 3.75 15.50
CA ARG A 59 -14.77 2.77 14.91
C ARG A 59 -16.25 3.17 14.96
N GLU A 60 -16.67 3.90 15.99
CA GLU A 60 -18.03 4.44 16.09
C GLU A 60 -18.38 5.37 14.91
N VAL A 61 -17.39 6.13 14.43
CA VAL A 61 -17.56 7.07 13.30
C VAL A 61 -17.28 6.39 11.95
N HIS A 62 -16.47 5.33 11.94
CA HIS A 62 -15.97 4.67 10.73
C HIS A 62 -16.19 3.15 10.78
N GLU A 63 -17.43 2.73 11.02
CA GLU A 63 -17.78 1.33 11.25
C GLU A 63 -17.37 0.41 10.09
N GLN A 64 -17.55 0.88 8.86
CA GLN A 64 -17.30 0.14 7.62
C GLN A 64 -15.87 0.32 7.08
N ALA A 65 -15.00 1.03 7.80
CA ALA A 65 -13.66 1.26 7.32
C ALA A 65 -12.84 -0.04 7.35
N MET A 66 -12.25 -0.34 6.20
CA MET A 66 -11.38 -1.49 5.98
C MET A 66 -10.03 -1.04 5.44
N VAL A 67 -8.99 -1.79 5.76
CA VAL A 67 -7.67 -1.64 5.16
C VAL A 67 -7.72 -2.20 3.74
N LEU A 68 -7.52 -1.35 2.73
CA LEU A 68 -7.30 -1.83 1.38
C LEU A 68 -5.84 -2.26 1.24
N VAL A 69 -5.62 -3.57 1.17
CA VAL A 69 -4.29 -4.14 0.88
C VAL A 69 -4.23 -4.35 -0.62
N GLU A 70 -3.58 -3.44 -1.32
CA GLU A 70 -3.38 -3.61 -2.75
C GLU A 70 -2.21 -4.55 -3.01
N ALA A 71 -2.43 -5.54 -3.87
CA ALA A 71 -1.39 -6.47 -4.30
C ALA A 71 -0.28 -5.67 -4.98
N ALA A 72 0.81 -5.42 -4.26
CA ALA A 72 2.03 -4.77 -4.71
C ALA A 72 1.86 -3.95 -6.00
N ILE A 73 1.06 -2.87 -5.94
CA ILE A 73 1.02 -1.84 -7.01
C ILE A 73 2.44 -1.27 -7.24
N GLY A 74 3.32 -1.55 -6.29
CA GLY A 74 4.75 -1.29 -6.25
C GLY A 74 5.70 -2.26 -6.96
N ASN A 75 5.28 -3.36 -7.62
CA ASN A 75 6.27 -4.37 -8.07
C ASN A 75 7.09 -3.90 -9.28
N CYS A 76 8.08 -3.05 -9.04
CA CYS A 76 9.03 -2.56 -10.01
C CYS A 76 10.13 -3.57 -10.37
N LYS A 77 10.12 -4.77 -9.75
CA LYS A 77 11.13 -5.81 -9.99
C LYS A 77 11.26 -6.19 -11.47
N PRO A 78 10.18 -6.39 -12.25
CA PRO A 78 10.30 -6.65 -13.69
C PRO A 78 10.97 -5.49 -14.43
N VAL A 79 10.64 -4.25 -14.09
CA VAL A 79 11.20 -3.04 -14.70
C VAL A 79 12.70 -2.91 -14.44
N ILE A 80 13.12 -3.16 -13.19
CA ILE A 80 14.53 -3.16 -12.81
C ILE A 80 15.27 -4.29 -13.54
N MET A 81 14.70 -5.50 -13.58
CA MET A 81 15.33 -6.63 -14.26
C MET A 81 15.49 -6.39 -15.75
N GLU A 82 14.46 -5.86 -16.43
CA GLU A 82 14.52 -5.49 -17.84
C GLU A 82 15.58 -4.41 -18.09
N ALA A 83 15.57 -3.34 -17.30
CA ALA A 83 16.54 -2.25 -17.43
C ALA A 83 17.98 -2.72 -17.17
N TRP A 84 18.17 -3.60 -16.20
CA TRP A 84 19.48 -4.13 -15.82
C TRP A 84 20.04 -5.15 -16.83
N ALA A 85 19.18 -5.83 -17.57
CA ALA A 85 19.57 -6.79 -18.61
C ALA A 85 20.20 -6.10 -19.84
N GLN A 86 20.00 -4.78 -20.01
CA GLN A 86 20.57 -4.03 -21.13
C GLN A 86 22.11 -4.08 -21.12
N GLN A 87 22.68 -4.25 -22.32
CA GLN A 87 24.12 -4.25 -22.52
C GLN A 87 24.61 -2.83 -22.85
N TYR A 88 25.71 -2.46 -22.23
CA TYR A 88 26.35 -1.17 -22.45
C TYR A 88 27.82 -1.38 -22.82
N ALA A 89 28.31 -0.59 -23.75
CA ALA A 89 29.73 -0.51 -24.10
C ALA A 89 30.48 0.40 -23.11
N GLY A 90 31.79 0.19 -23.01
CA GLY A 90 32.70 0.93 -22.15
C GLY A 90 33.40 0.04 -21.11
N THR A 91 34.20 0.68 -20.28
CA THR A 91 34.85 0.06 -19.13
C THR A 91 33.83 -0.49 -18.14
N GLN A 92 34.26 -1.35 -17.22
CA GLN A 92 33.39 -1.95 -16.22
C GLN A 92 32.65 -0.88 -15.39
N MET A 93 33.36 0.18 -14.98
CA MET A 93 32.77 1.26 -14.20
C MET A 93 31.74 2.06 -15.00
N GLU A 94 32.03 2.37 -16.26
CA GLU A 94 31.08 3.05 -17.15
C GLU A 94 29.82 2.22 -17.38
N ARG A 95 29.97 0.90 -17.53
CA ARG A 95 28.83 -0.02 -17.71
C ARG A 95 27.92 -0.04 -16.50
N ILE A 96 28.47 -0.12 -15.29
CA ILE A 96 27.67 -0.09 -14.05
C ILE A 96 26.93 1.24 -13.92
N CYS A 97 27.63 2.38 -14.14
CA CYS A 97 27.01 3.70 -14.10
C CYS A 97 25.90 3.88 -15.15
N LYS A 98 26.05 3.28 -16.34
CA LYS A 98 25.01 3.29 -17.39
C LYS A 98 23.82 2.42 -17.00
N LYS A 99 24.03 1.23 -16.43
CA LYS A 99 22.96 0.36 -15.92
C LYS A 99 22.14 1.03 -14.82
N LEU A 100 22.81 1.65 -13.84
CA LEU A 100 22.13 2.37 -12.75
C LEU A 100 21.29 3.54 -13.29
N ARG A 101 21.83 4.32 -14.22
CA ARG A 101 21.08 5.39 -14.90
C ARG A 101 19.88 4.84 -15.68
N GLY A 102 20.07 3.77 -16.45
CA GLY A 102 18.99 3.12 -17.20
C GLY A 102 17.86 2.65 -16.28
N CYS A 103 18.20 2.03 -15.14
CA CYS A 103 17.22 1.63 -14.14
C CYS A 103 16.47 2.82 -13.55
N LYS A 104 17.17 3.90 -13.21
CA LYS A 104 16.55 5.13 -12.70
C LYS A 104 15.51 5.67 -13.67
N GLU A 105 15.85 5.82 -14.95
CA GLU A 105 14.92 6.38 -15.93
C GLU A 105 13.71 5.47 -16.18
N LYS A 106 13.93 4.15 -16.27
CA LYS A 106 12.85 3.16 -16.40
C LYS A 106 11.93 3.14 -15.17
N LEU A 107 12.49 3.22 -13.97
CA LEU A 107 11.73 3.32 -12.72
C LEU A 107 10.94 4.63 -12.64
N LYS A 108 11.52 5.74 -13.06
CA LYS A 108 10.84 7.05 -13.08
C LYS A 108 9.64 7.03 -14.02
N LEU A 109 9.80 6.47 -15.23
CA LEU A 109 8.71 6.29 -16.18
C LEU A 109 7.62 5.38 -15.61
N TRP A 110 8.01 4.22 -15.08
CA TRP A 110 7.07 3.27 -14.49
C TRP A 110 6.31 3.88 -13.31
N HIS A 111 6.99 4.64 -12.45
CA HIS A 111 6.35 5.33 -11.32
C HIS A 111 5.31 6.34 -11.80
N HIS A 112 5.64 7.15 -12.82
CA HIS A 112 4.68 8.09 -13.37
C HIS A 112 3.48 7.40 -14.03
N GLN A 113 3.69 6.27 -14.72
CA GLN A 113 2.60 5.51 -15.35
C GLN A 113 1.70 4.79 -14.34
N HIS A 114 2.26 4.25 -13.26
CA HIS A 114 1.49 3.46 -12.28
C HIS A 114 0.86 4.31 -11.19
N PHE A 115 1.56 5.34 -10.72
CA PHE A 115 1.08 6.18 -9.62
C PHE A 115 0.55 7.54 -10.07
N GLY A 116 0.91 8.00 -11.28
CA GLY A 116 0.52 9.32 -11.78
C GLY A 116 1.06 10.46 -10.92
N ASP A 117 0.56 11.68 -11.16
CA ASP A 117 0.67 12.73 -10.17
C ASP A 117 -0.41 12.52 -9.11
N GLN A 118 -0.06 11.76 -8.07
CA GLN A 118 -0.97 11.49 -6.95
C GLN A 118 -1.51 12.78 -6.33
N ARG A 119 -0.76 13.89 -6.36
CA ARG A 119 -1.23 15.17 -5.80
C ARG A 119 -2.32 15.76 -6.67
N LEU A 120 -2.16 15.73 -8.00
CA LEU A 120 -3.19 16.16 -8.94
C LEU A 120 -4.46 15.30 -8.83
N GLN A 121 -4.30 13.97 -8.75
CA GLN A 121 -5.42 13.04 -8.61
C GLN A 121 -6.20 13.29 -7.31
N ILE A 122 -5.50 13.50 -6.19
CA ILE A 122 -6.12 13.87 -4.90
C ILE A 122 -6.87 15.19 -5.03
N ALA A 123 -6.30 16.20 -5.69
CA ALA A 123 -6.96 17.50 -5.88
C ALA A 123 -8.26 17.36 -6.67
N ILE A 124 -8.24 16.63 -7.80
CA ILE A 124 -9.43 16.37 -8.63
C ILE A 124 -10.51 15.63 -7.83
N LEU A 125 -10.13 14.56 -7.11
CA LEU A 125 -11.08 13.78 -6.32
C LEU A 125 -11.69 14.60 -5.17
N LYS A 126 -10.92 15.50 -4.55
CA LYS A 126 -11.43 16.43 -3.54
C LYS A 126 -12.46 17.40 -4.10
N ASP A 127 -12.21 17.95 -5.29
CA ASP A 127 -13.18 18.83 -5.97
C ASP A 127 -14.46 18.07 -6.33
N GLN A 128 -14.34 16.86 -6.88
CA GLN A 128 -15.50 16.01 -7.20
C GLN A 128 -16.33 15.69 -5.95
N LEU A 129 -15.68 15.37 -4.82
CA LEU A 129 -16.36 15.14 -3.54
C LEU A 129 -17.10 16.39 -3.06
N ALA A 130 -16.50 17.57 -3.17
CA ALA A 130 -17.15 18.83 -2.80
C ALA A 130 -18.40 19.11 -3.66
N ASP A 131 -18.34 18.81 -4.96
CA ASP A 131 -19.48 18.96 -5.86
C ASP A 131 -20.60 17.95 -5.58
N PHE A 132 -20.26 16.70 -5.25
CA PHE A 132 -21.25 15.72 -4.82
C PHE A 132 -21.91 16.11 -3.51
N GLN A 133 -21.15 16.63 -2.55
CA GLN A 133 -21.69 17.11 -1.28
C GLN A 133 -22.69 18.24 -1.50
N LYS A 134 -22.34 19.25 -2.31
CA LYS A 134 -23.27 20.35 -2.65
C LYS A 134 -24.56 19.86 -3.31
N LYS A 135 -24.47 18.87 -4.21
CA LYS A 135 -25.65 18.31 -4.88
C LYS A 135 -26.57 17.55 -3.91
N LEU A 136 -26.00 16.88 -2.92
CA LEU A 136 -26.77 16.25 -1.85
C LEU A 136 -27.46 17.32 -1.00
N ASP A 137 -26.73 18.35 -0.58
CA ASP A 137 -27.28 19.43 0.25
C ASP A 137 -28.46 20.15 -0.48
N LEU A 138 -28.33 20.41 -1.78
CA LEU A 138 -29.40 20.98 -2.61
C LEU A 138 -30.59 20.04 -2.87
N GLY A 139 -30.39 18.72 -2.76
CA GLY A 139 -31.45 17.72 -2.91
C GLY A 139 -32.34 17.61 -1.67
N PHE A 140 -31.76 17.78 -0.48
CA PHE A 140 -32.50 17.79 0.80
C PHE A 140 -33.40 19.02 0.97
N ASP A 141 -33.09 20.13 0.31
CA ASP A 141 -33.93 21.36 0.36
C ASP A 141 -35.24 21.24 -0.44
N SER A 142 -35.37 20.23 -1.31
CA SER A 142 -36.55 20.07 -2.18
C SER A 142 -37.69 19.22 -1.58
N GLU A 143 -37.45 18.49 -0.48
CA GLU A 143 -38.48 17.74 0.26
C GLU A 143 -39.01 18.51 1.50
N ALA A 144 -38.53 19.73 1.77
CA ALA A 144 -38.93 20.52 2.94
C ALA A 144 -40.11 21.51 2.70
N ILE A 145 -40.75 21.49 1.52
CA ILE A 145 -41.86 22.41 1.18
C ILE A 145 -43.10 21.67 0.63
N ALA A 146 -43.51 20.57 1.25
CA ALA A 146 -44.84 19.99 1.01
C ALA A 146 -45.53 19.62 2.32
#